data_AF-R7T9H8-F1
#
_entry.id   AF-R7T9H8-F1
#
_cell.length_a   1.000
_cell.length_b   1.000
_cell.length_c   1.000
_cell.angle_alpha   90.00
_cell.angle_beta   90.00
_cell.angle_gamma   90.00
#
_symmetry.space_group_name_H-M   'P 1'
#
loop_
_entity.id
_entity.type
_entity.pdbx_description
1 polymer ?
#
loop_
_entity_poly.entity_id
_entity_poly.type
_entity_poly.pdbx_seq_one_letter_code
_entity_poly.pdbx_strand_id
1 'polypeptide(L)'
;MANHPTGISPENLRYPHCIVWTPIPMLTWLFPIIGHMGIATSSGIIRDFAGPYYVSEDNMAFGNPTKYWQLRLDKVGVAGSTREMWDRGVHEASEEYKGRMHNLCCDNCHSHVAYALNTMQYDGSTSWNMVTLCFMLLLHGRYVSFCGALKTWLPFTILIVIILAVVLALKL
;
A
#
# COMPACT_ATOMS: atom_id res chain seq x y z
N MET A 1 4.67 -23.13 8.18
CA MET A 1 4.03 -22.00 8.89
C MET A 1 4.98 -20.83 8.80
N ALA A 2 4.66 -19.81 7.99
CA ALA A 2 5.56 -18.69 7.77
C ALA A 2 5.63 -17.84 9.04
N ASN A 3 6.84 -17.48 9.49
CA ASN A 3 7.05 -16.52 10.58
C ASN A 3 6.37 -15.21 10.22
N HIS A 4 5.17 -14.98 10.80
CA HIS A 4 4.52 -13.70 10.73
C HIS A 4 5.40 -12.70 11.49
N PRO A 5 5.72 -11.56 10.87
CA PRO A 5 6.35 -10.46 11.59
C PRO A 5 5.50 -10.12 12.84
N THR A 6 6.14 -9.92 13.99
CA THR A 6 5.48 -9.88 15.30
C THR A 6 4.27 -8.92 15.30
N GLY A 7 3.08 -9.44 15.57
CA GLY A 7 1.86 -8.65 15.81
C GLY A 7 0.94 -8.42 14.60
N ILE A 8 1.27 -8.89 13.39
CA ILE A 8 0.34 -8.79 12.25
C ILE A 8 -0.77 -9.83 12.40
N SER A 9 -2.03 -9.38 12.29
CA SER A 9 -3.24 -10.21 12.40
C SER A 9 -4.21 -9.82 11.27
N PRO A 10 -4.09 -10.46 10.09
CA PRO A 10 -4.94 -10.15 8.95
C PRO A 10 -6.43 -10.40 9.19
N GLU A 11 -6.77 -11.38 10.02
CA GLU A 11 -8.14 -11.71 10.42
C GLU A 11 -8.82 -10.59 11.19
N ASN A 12 -8.05 -9.80 11.94
CA ASN A 12 -8.53 -8.63 12.68
C ASN A 12 -8.23 -7.32 11.96
N LEU A 13 -7.72 -7.38 10.71
CA LEU A 13 -7.25 -6.21 9.95
C LEU A 13 -6.26 -5.35 10.73
N ARG A 14 -5.29 -5.99 11.39
CA ARG A 14 -4.22 -5.30 12.14
C ARG A 14 -2.88 -5.55 11.48
N TYR A 15 -2.25 -4.46 11.05
CA TYR A 15 -0.97 -4.48 10.33
C TYR A 15 0.02 -3.49 10.93
N PRO A 16 0.44 -3.66 12.20
CA PRO A 16 1.29 -2.70 12.88
C PRO A 16 2.55 -2.39 12.07
N HIS A 17 2.82 -1.09 11.88
CA HIS A 17 3.97 -0.58 11.12
C HIS A 17 4.05 -1.05 9.66
N CYS A 18 2.93 -1.36 9.03
CA CYS A 18 2.92 -1.82 7.65
C CYS A 18 2.49 -0.74 6.67
N ILE A 19 3.07 -0.81 5.47
CA ILE A 19 2.41 -0.34 4.25
C ILE A 19 1.51 -1.48 3.77
N VAL A 20 0.26 -1.19 3.49
CA VAL A 20 -0.72 -2.16 3.00
C VAL A 20 -1.15 -1.81 1.58
N TRP A 21 -1.61 -2.81 0.83
CA TRP A 21 -2.00 -2.62 -0.56
C TRP A 21 -3.12 -3.54 -1.00
N THR A 22 -3.99 -3.03 -1.86
CA THR A 22 -5.14 -3.75 -2.43
C THR A 22 -5.31 -3.44 -3.92
N PRO A 23 -5.73 -4.40 -4.76
CA PRO A 23 -5.94 -4.17 -6.19
C PRO A 23 -7.09 -3.20 -6.44
N ILE A 24 -6.89 -2.25 -7.35
CA ILE A 24 -7.92 -1.37 -7.90
C ILE A 24 -8.58 -2.11 -9.08
N PRO A 25 -9.91 -2.34 -9.07
CA PRO A 25 -10.61 -2.95 -10.18
C PRO A 25 -10.32 -2.24 -11.51
N MET A 26 -10.24 -3.00 -12.61
CA MET A 26 -9.85 -2.55 -13.96
C MET A 26 -8.39 -2.09 -14.07
N LEU A 27 -7.92 -1.19 -13.21
CA LEU A 27 -6.56 -0.63 -13.31
C LEU A 27 -5.50 -1.69 -13.00
N THR A 28 -5.63 -2.40 -11.89
CA THR A 28 -4.70 -3.49 -11.54
C THR A 28 -4.81 -4.67 -12.51
N TRP A 29 -5.96 -4.84 -13.16
CA TRP A 29 -6.13 -5.91 -14.15
C TRP A 29 -5.30 -5.68 -15.41
N LEU A 30 -5.05 -4.41 -15.76
CA LEU A 30 -4.14 -4.02 -16.85
C LEU A 30 -2.69 -3.93 -16.38
N PHE A 31 -2.48 -3.44 -15.16
CA PHE A 31 -1.15 -3.22 -14.58
C PHE A 31 -1.08 -3.81 -13.16
N PRO A 32 -0.73 -5.11 -13.00
CA PRO A 32 -0.87 -5.83 -11.73
C PRO A 32 0.00 -5.32 -10.57
N ILE A 33 0.95 -4.43 -10.85
CA ILE A 33 1.80 -3.76 -9.86
C ILE A 33 1.20 -2.44 -9.36
N ILE A 34 0.23 -1.86 -10.08
CA ILE A 34 -0.46 -0.62 -9.71
C ILE A 34 -1.71 -0.99 -8.94
N GLY A 35 -1.91 -0.37 -7.78
CA GLY A 35 -3.12 -0.55 -6.97
C GLY A 35 -3.24 0.53 -5.92
N HIS A 36 -3.95 0.26 -4.84
CA HIS A 36 -4.23 1.24 -3.79
C HIS A 36 -3.42 0.95 -2.55
N MET A 37 -2.88 2.00 -1.94
CA MET A 37 -1.91 1.91 -0.85
C MET A 37 -2.43 2.60 0.41
N GLY A 38 -2.12 2.03 1.57
CA GLY A 38 -2.34 2.64 2.87
C GLY A 38 -1.13 2.45 3.77
N ILE A 39 -1.09 3.18 4.89
CA ILE A 39 -0.10 3.00 5.94
C ILE A 39 -0.83 2.77 7.25
N ALA A 40 -0.32 1.84 8.05
CA ALA A 40 -0.92 1.48 9.32
C ALA A 40 -0.16 2.07 10.51
N THR A 41 -0.90 2.42 11.57
CA THR A 41 -0.37 2.88 12.85
C THR A 41 0.45 1.78 13.56
N SER A 42 1.02 2.11 14.71
CA SER A 42 1.71 1.17 15.60
C SER A 42 0.77 0.12 16.21
N SER A 43 -0.52 0.43 16.33
CA SER A 43 -1.58 -0.52 16.71
C SER A 43 -2.13 -1.32 15.52
N GLY A 44 -1.72 -0.97 14.29
CA GLY A 44 -2.11 -1.66 13.06
C GLY A 44 -3.41 -1.17 12.43
N ILE A 45 -3.93 -0.02 12.84
CA ILE A 45 -5.09 0.65 12.22
C ILE A 45 -4.65 1.25 10.90
N ILE A 46 -5.38 0.95 9.82
CA ILE A 46 -5.00 1.39 8.47
C ILE A 46 -5.53 2.80 8.19
N ARG A 47 -4.68 3.66 7.62
CA ARG A 47 -5.03 4.97 7.06
C ARG A 47 -4.69 5.01 5.57
N ASP A 48 -5.67 5.34 4.74
CA ASP A 48 -5.49 5.45 3.30
C ASP A 48 -6.24 6.66 2.74
N PHE A 49 -5.59 7.38 1.81
CA PHE A 49 -6.22 8.49 1.11
C PHE A 49 -7.13 7.94 0.02
N ALA A 50 -8.39 7.73 0.39
CA ALA A 50 -9.38 6.98 -0.40
C ALA A 50 -10.11 7.84 -1.44
N GLY A 51 -10.02 9.16 -1.35
CA GLY A 51 -10.63 10.08 -2.30
C GLY A 51 -10.38 11.54 -1.93
N PRO A 52 -10.87 12.50 -2.72
CA PRO A 52 -10.68 13.91 -2.45
C PRO A 52 -11.12 14.29 -1.04
N TYR A 53 -10.23 14.95 -0.30
CA TYR A 53 -10.47 15.42 1.07
C TYR A 53 -10.84 14.31 2.07
N TYR A 54 -10.53 13.05 1.76
CA TYR A 54 -10.96 11.91 2.54
C TYR A 54 -9.85 10.89 2.75
N VAL A 55 -9.45 10.73 4.01
CA VAL A 55 -8.55 9.67 4.49
C VAL A 55 -9.36 8.72 5.37
N SER A 56 -9.59 7.50 4.88
CA SER A 56 -10.31 6.45 5.59
C SER A 56 -9.50 5.88 6.76
N GLU A 57 -10.21 5.30 7.71
CA GLU A 57 -9.68 4.58 8.85
C GLU A 57 -10.27 3.17 8.85
N ASP A 58 -9.42 2.14 8.85
CA ASP A 58 -9.79 0.71 8.87
C ASP A 58 -10.73 0.21 7.75
N ASN A 59 -11.06 1.06 6.78
CA ASN A 59 -11.92 0.72 5.65
C ASN A 59 -11.32 1.23 4.33
N MET A 60 -10.37 0.47 3.77
CA MET A 60 -9.68 0.85 2.54
C MET A 60 -10.65 0.95 1.35
N ALA A 61 -10.41 1.94 0.48
CA ALA A 61 -11.30 2.27 -0.65
C ALA A 61 -11.68 1.08 -1.57
N PHE A 62 -10.77 0.12 -1.78
CA PHE A 62 -10.97 -1.01 -2.70
C PHE A 62 -11.00 -2.38 -1.99
N GLY A 63 -11.32 -2.34 -0.69
CA GLY A 63 -11.44 -3.52 0.17
C GLY A 63 -10.12 -3.94 0.82
N ASN A 64 -10.20 -5.02 1.60
CA ASN A 64 -9.12 -5.45 2.49
C ASN A 64 -7.76 -5.64 1.78
N PRO A 65 -6.64 -5.38 2.49
CA PRO A 65 -5.31 -5.61 1.97
C PRO A 65 -5.12 -7.01 1.38
N THR A 66 -4.46 -7.06 0.23
CA THR A 66 -3.98 -8.32 -0.39
C THR A 66 -2.47 -8.47 -0.26
N LYS A 67 -1.75 -7.36 -0.08
CA LYS A 67 -0.32 -7.33 0.24
C LYS A 67 -0.05 -6.41 1.43
N TYR A 68 1.03 -6.69 2.14
CA TYR A 68 1.60 -5.80 3.14
C TYR A 68 3.13 -5.85 3.11
N TRP A 69 3.76 -4.75 3.51
CA TRP A 69 5.19 -4.65 3.75
C TRP A 69 5.39 -4.05 5.14
N GLN A 70 5.83 -4.87 6.10
CA GLN A 70 6.13 -4.37 7.43
C GLN A 70 7.46 -3.64 7.44
N LEU A 71 7.41 -2.38 7.85
CA LEU A 71 8.55 -1.52 8.04
C LEU A 71 9.10 -1.69 9.46
N ARG A 72 10.38 -1.35 9.64
CA ARG A 72 11.03 -1.53 10.93
C ARG A 72 11.04 -0.23 11.72
N LEU A 73 10.57 -0.29 12.96
CA LEU A 73 10.44 0.90 13.80
C LEU A 73 11.80 1.56 14.09
N ASP A 74 12.89 0.80 14.17
CA ASP A 74 14.27 1.28 14.38
C ASP A 74 14.78 2.23 13.28
N LYS A 75 14.08 2.30 12.15
CA LYS A 75 14.42 3.20 11.03
C LYS A 75 13.74 4.56 11.10
N VAL A 76 12.83 4.80 12.06
CA VAL A 76 12.24 6.13 12.28
C VAL A 76 13.27 7.04 12.94
N GLY A 77 13.54 8.22 12.34
CA GLY A 77 14.31 9.36 12.86
C GLY A 77 15.39 9.07 13.92
N VAL A 78 16.67 9.28 13.56
CA VAL A 78 17.94 8.89 14.23
C VAL A 78 18.12 9.33 15.71
N ALA A 79 17.16 10.02 16.33
CA ALA A 79 17.26 10.53 17.71
C ALA A 79 16.24 9.96 18.72
N GLY A 80 15.44 8.94 18.35
CA GLY A 80 14.53 8.29 19.30
C GLY A 80 13.40 7.50 18.65
N SER A 81 13.71 6.39 17.99
CA SER A 81 12.74 5.56 17.27
C SER A 81 11.62 5.00 18.16
N THR A 82 10.49 5.72 18.26
CA THR A 82 9.34 5.31 19.08
C THR A 82 8.05 5.10 18.28
N ARG A 83 7.11 4.38 18.88
CA ARG A 83 5.77 4.16 18.31
C ARG A 83 5.02 5.48 18.14
N GLU A 84 5.20 6.41 19.06
CA GLU A 84 4.58 7.74 19.02
C GLU A 84 5.10 8.58 17.85
N MET A 85 6.39 8.47 17.50
CA MET A 85 6.93 9.14 16.31
C MET A 85 6.34 8.59 15.02
N TRP A 86 6.21 7.26 14.92
CA TRP A 86 5.56 6.60 13.80
C TRP A 86 4.10 7.07 13.65
N ASP A 87 3.34 6.99 14.74
CA ASP A 87 1.90 7.33 14.74
C ASP A 87 1.67 8.80 14.44
N ARG A 88 2.53 9.68 14.94
CA ARG A 88 2.49 11.10 14.61
C ARG A 88 2.73 11.34 13.12
N GLY A 89 3.71 10.67 12.50
CA GLY A 89 3.93 10.80 11.05
C GLY A 89 2.75 10.31 10.21
N VAL A 90 2.09 9.22 10.62
CA VAL A 90 0.85 8.73 10.00
C VAL A 90 -0.29 9.73 10.18
N HIS A 91 -0.44 10.27 11.39
CA HIS A 91 -1.49 11.23 11.72
C HIS A 91 -1.33 12.55 10.96
N GLU A 92 -0.14 13.15 10.97
CA GLU A 92 0.15 14.40 10.25
C GLU A 92 -0.08 14.24 8.74
N ALA A 93 0.33 13.12 8.14
CA ALA A 93 0.02 12.82 6.75
C ALA A 93 -1.49 12.73 6.51
N SER A 94 -2.23 12.09 7.41
CA SER A 94 -3.68 11.95 7.30
C SER A 94 -4.39 13.30 7.38
N GLU A 95 -4.00 14.18 8.31
CA GLU A 95 -4.61 15.51 8.44
C GLU A 95 -4.29 16.40 7.24
N GLU A 96 -3.04 16.37 6.75
CA GLU A 96 -2.64 17.10 5.54
C GLU A 96 -3.47 16.65 4.32
N TYR A 97 -3.62 15.34 4.12
CA TYR A 97 -4.32 14.78 2.97
C TYR A 97 -5.85 14.88 3.03
N LYS A 98 -6.44 15.07 4.22
CA LYS A 98 -7.85 15.50 4.33
C LYS A 98 -8.09 16.88 3.72
N GLY A 99 -7.06 17.71 3.57
CA GLY A 99 -7.13 19.01 2.91
C GLY A 99 -6.88 18.97 1.39
N ARG A 100 -6.55 17.81 0.81
CA ARG A 100 -6.05 17.71 -0.57
C ARG A 100 -7.04 17.09 -1.55
N MET A 101 -6.97 17.55 -2.81
CA MET A 101 -7.69 16.95 -3.93
C MET A 101 -6.99 15.66 -4.36
N HIS A 102 -7.71 14.54 -4.44
CA HIS A 102 -7.13 13.26 -4.86
C HIS A 102 -7.01 13.21 -6.38
N ASN A 103 -5.79 13.05 -6.90
CA ASN A 103 -5.50 12.84 -8.31
C ASN A 103 -4.80 11.50 -8.52
N LEU A 104 -5.42 10.63 -9.33
CA LEU A 104 -4.94 9.26 -9.60
C LEU A 104 -3.45 9.18 -9.94
N CYS A 105 -2.91 10.13 -10.70
CA CYS A 105 -1.53 10.05 -11.21
C CYS A 105 -0.51 10.89 -10.44
N CYS A 106 -0.91 11.98 -9.79
CA CYS A 106 0.04 13.00 -9.30
C CYS A 106 -0.04 13.26 -7.79
N ASP A 107 -1.18 13.05 -7.15
CA ASP A 107 -1.35 13.21 -5.70
C ASP A 107 -2.40 12.22 -5.21
N ASN A 108 -1.93 11.01 -4.92
CA ASN A 108 -2.76 9.84 -4.67
C ASN A 108 -2.41 9.18 -3.33
N CYS A 109 -2.97 8.00 -3.11
CA CYS A 109 -2.71 7.17 -1.94
C CYS A 109 -1.23 6.84 -1.70
N HIS A 110 -0.40 6.72 -2.72
CA HIS A 110 1.05 6.53 -2.55
C HIS A 110 1.75 7.81 -2.12
N SER A 111 1.32 8.98 -2.62
CA SER A 111 1.83 10.27 -2.18
C SER A 111 1.55 10.49 -0.69
N HIS A 112 0.36 10.12 -0.21
CA HIS A 112 0.00 10.12 1.21
C HIS A 112 0.95 9.25 2.05
N VAL A 113 1.20 8.01 1.65
CA VAL A 113 2.13 7.12 2.38
C VAL A 113 3.57 7.62 2.32
N ALA A 114 4.00 8.16 1.17
CA ALA A 114 5.33 8.76 1.02
C ALA A 114 5.50 9.96 1.95
N TYR A 115 4.47 10.82 2.05
CA TYR A 115 4.46 11.95 2.97
C TYR A 115 4.62 11.48 4.41
N ALA A 116 3.88 10.46 4.85
CA ALA A 116 4.03 9.90 6.18
C ALA A 116 5.48 9.45 6.47
N LEU A 117 6.10 8.71 5.54
CA LEU A 117 7.49 8.27 5.69
C LEU A 117 8.49 9.44 5.72
N ASN A 118 8.26 10.48 4.92
CA ASN A 118 9.09 11.68 4.91
C ASN A 118 8.97 12.47 6.21
N THR A 119 7.75 12.62 6.72
CA THR A 119 7.47 13.30 7.99
C THR A 119 8.17 12.61 9.16
N MET A 120 8.15 11.28 9.21
CA MET A 120 8.85 10.52 10.25
C MET A 120 10.33 10.26 9.95
N GLN A 121 10.87 10.82 8.86
CA GLN A 121 12.26 10.65 8.40
C GLN A 121 12.68 9.17 8.33
N TYR A 122 11.79 8.33 7.81
CA TYR A 122 12.01 6.89 7.78
C TYR A 122 13.25 6.54 6.95
N ASP A 123 14.13 5.73 7.52
CA ASP A 123 15.42 5.32 6.98
C ASP A 123 16.37 6.50 6.71
N GLY A 124 16.25 7.56 7.52
CA GLY A 124 17.05 8.78 7.39
C GLY A 124 16.73 9.58 6.12
N SER A 125 15.57 9.32 5.49
CA SER A 125 15.17 9.94 4.22
C SER A 125 13.92 10.81 4.37
N THR A 126 13.90 11.92 3.64
CA THR A 126 12.74 12.80 3.45
C THR A 126 12.32 12.89 1.97
N SER A 127 12.78 11.94 1.15
CA SER A 127 12.56 11.94 -0.31
C SER A 127 11.83 10.69 -0.82
N TRP A 128 11.10 9.99 0.04
CA TRP A 128 10.15 8.96 -0.37
C TRP A 128 9.12 9.54 -1.33
N ASN A 129 8.74 8.76 -2.33
CA ASN A 129 7.78 9.15 -3.36
C ASN A 129 7.00 7.94 -3.86
N MET A 130 5.94 8.20 -4.65
CA MET A 130 5.03 7.16 -5.14
C MET A 130 5.72 6.05 -5.95
N VAL A 131 6.71 6.41 -6.77
CA VAL A 131 7.42 5.45 -7.64
C VAL A 131 8.28 4.52 -6.80
N THR A 132 9.03 5.09 -5.86
CA THR A 132 9.87 4.33 -4.92
C THR A 132 9.02 3.36 -4.11
N LEU A 133 7.85 3.81 -3.61
CA LEU A 133 6.94 2.95 -2.86
C LEU A 133 6.34 1.82 -3.70
N CYS A 134 5.97 2.08 -4.94
CA CYS A 134 5.49 1.05 -5.86
C CYS A 134 6.53 -0.06 -6.04
N PHE A 135 7.80 0.31 -6.32
CA PHE A 135 8.89 -0.66 -6.45
C PHE A 135 9.21 -1.38 -5.14
N MET A 136 9.26 -0.67 -4.01
CA MET A 136 9.56 -1.29 -2.73
C MET A 136 8.47 -2.29 -2.30
N LEU A 137 7.20 -1.98 -2.54
CA LEU A 137 6.11 -2.91 -2.28
C LEU A 137 6.12 -4.11 -3.25
N LEU A 138 6.55 -3.91 -4.49
CA LEU A 138 6.74 -5.02 -5.44
C LEU A 138 7.80 -6.00 -4.92
N LEU A 139 8.95 -5.49 -4.46
CA LEU A 139 10.10 -6.28 -4.04
C LEU A 139 9.96 -6.87 -2.63
N HIS A 140 9.38 -6.12 -1.69
CA HIS A 140 9.33 -6.49 -0.26
C HIS A 140 7.93 -6.87 0.24
N GLY A 141 6.88 -6.60 -0.55
CA GLY A 141 5.51 -6.89 -0.16
C GLY A 141 5.21 -8.38 -0.14
N ARG A 142 4.57 -8.83 0.94
CA ARG A 142 4.07 -10.19 1.13
C ARG A 142 2.57 -10.25 0.88
N TYR A 143 2.08 -11.32 0.26
CA TYR A 143 0.64 -11.53 0.15
C TYR A 143 0.05 -11.89 1.50
N VAL A 144 -1.14 -11.37 1.78
CA VAL A 144 -1.94 -11.73 2.95
C VAL A 144 -2.38 -13.19 2.88
N SER A 145 -2.73 -13.67 1.68
CA SER A 145 -3.17 -15.04 1.43
C SER A 145 -2.97 -15.42 -0.03
N PHE A 146 -3.11 -16.72 -0.32
CA PHE A 146 -3.13 -17.22 -1.70
C PHE A 146 -4.28 -16.60 -2.52
N CYS A 147 -5.45 -16.44 -1.91
CA CYS A 147 -6.58 -15.76 -2.54
C CYS A 147 -6.25 -14.29 -2.86
N GLY A 148 -5.48 -13.61 -1.98
CA GLY A 148 -4.96 -12.26 -2.26
C GLY A 148 -4.08 -12.24 -3.50
N ALA A 149 -3.16 -13.20 -3.63
CA ALA A 149 -2.31 -13.32 -4.83
C ALA A 149 -3.13 -13.58 -6.10
N LEU A 150 -4.12 -14.47 -6.06
CA LEU A 150 -5.02 -14.71 -7.18
C LEU A 150 -5.81 -13.46 -7.55
N LYS A 151 -6.37 -12.73 -6.57
CA LYS A 151 -7.10 -11.48 -6.80
C LYS A 151 -6.26 -10.43 -7.53
N THR A 152 -4.94 -10.41 -7.30
CA THR A 152 -4.00 -9.51 -7.96
C THR A 152 -3.67 -9.95 -9.39
N TRP A 153 -3.30 -11.22 -9.61
CA TRP A 153 -2.69 -11.64 -10.89
C TRP A 153 -3.64 -12.32 -11.86
N LEU A 154 -4.71 -12.94 -11.38
CA LEU A 154 -5.58 -13.76 -12.22
C LEU A 154 -6.27 -12.93 -13.32
N PRO A 155 -6.82 -11.72 -13.06
CA PRO A 155 -7.45 -10.91 -14.12
C PRO A 155 -6.47 -10.55 -15.25
N PHE A 156 -5.25 -10.11 -14.90
CA PHE A 156 -4.20 -9.81 -15.87
C PHE A 156 -3.81 -11.05 -16.68
N THR A 157 -3.66 -12.20 -16.01
CA THR A 157 -3.30 -13.47 -16.66
C THR A 157 -4.37 -13.90 -17.66
N ILE A 158 -5.65 -13.81 -17.30
CA ILE A 158 -6.77 -14.11 -18.19
C ILE A 158 -6.76 -13.18 -19.41
N LEU A 159 -6.55 -11.87 -19.20
CA LEU A 159 -6.48 -10.90 -20.28
C LEU A 159 -5.36 -11.24 -21.28
N ILE A 160 -4.15 -11.54 -20.79
CA ILE A 160 -3.03 -11.93 -21.65
C ILE A 160 -3.33 -13.22 -22.41
N VAL A 161 -3.91 -14.23 -21.76
CA VAL A 161 -4.30 -15.49 -22.43
C VAL A 161 -5.30 -15.24 -23.56
N ILE A 162 -6.31 -14.38 -23.35
CA ILE A 162 -7.28 -14.02 -24.39
C ILE A 162 -6.59 -13.30 -25.55
N ILE A 163 -5.74 -12.30 -25.27
CA ILE A 163 -5.02 -11.55 -26.30
C ILE A 163 -4.16 -12.50 -27.14
N LEU A 164 -3.39 -13.38 -26.48
CA LEU A 164 -2.55 -14.36 -27.18
C LEU A 164 -3.39 -15.34 -28.01
N ALA A 165 -4.51 -15.82 -27.50
CA ALA A 165 -5.42 -16.70 -28.24
C ALA A 165 -5.98 -16.02 -29.50
N VAL A 166 -6.36 -14.74 -29.41
CA VAL A 166 -6.85 -13.95 -30.55
C VAL A 166 -5.73 -13.71 -31.57
N VAL A 167 -4.55 -13.30 -31.14
CA VAL A 167 -3.38 -13.08 -32.02
C VAL A 167 -3.05 -14.37 -32.78
N LEU A 168 -3.00 -15.51 -32.07
CA LEU A 168 -2.74 -16.81 -32.68
C LEU A 168 -3.86 -17.25 -33.65
N ALA A 169 -5.13 -17.06 -33.29
CA ALA A 169 -6.27 -17.42 -34.13
C ALA A 169 -6.36 -16.58 -35.41
N LEU A 170 -6.01 -15.29 -35.32
CA LEU A 170 -5.98 -14.36 -36.44
C LEU A 170 -4.68 -14.42 -37.26
N LYS A 171 -3.68 -15.20 -36.80
CA LYS A 171 -2.32 -15.26 -37.38
C LYS A 171 -1.68 -13.87 -37.53
N LEU A 172 -1.97 -12.98 -36.58
CA LEU A 172 -1.31 -11.67 -36.47
C LEU A 172 0.11 -11.82 -35.92
#